data_AF-A0A8J4XEV4-F1
#
_entry.id   AF-A0A8J4XEV4-F1
#
_cell.length_a   1.000
_cell.length_b   1.000
_cell.length_c   1.000
_cell.angle_alpha   90.00
_cell.angle_beta   90.00
_cell.angle_gamma   90.00
#
_symmetry.space_group_name_H-M   'P 1'
#
loop_
_entity.id
_entity.type
_entity.pdbx_description
1 polymer ?
#
loop_
_entity_poly.entity_id
_entity_poly.type
_entity_poly.pdbx_seq_one_letter_code
_entity_poly.pdbx_strand_id
1 'polypeptide(L)'
;MDLVLNFADSHFFTPYVYPTSWPEDEPLRQIIGLLVVTNLGAAILYLGLGALSYYFIFDHSLMKHPQFLENQVRREIKYALTSLPWISIPTVALFFAEVRGYSKLYDNVSESPLGWPGLIFSMFSFLFFTDMCIYWIHRFLHHKLIYK
;
A
#
# COMPACT_ATOMS: atom_id res chain seq x y z
N MET A 1 3.30 4.07 10.14
CA MET A 1 3.21 2.59 9.98
C MET A 1 3.74 1.86 11.21
N ASP A 2 4.75 2.43 11.86
CA ASP A 2 5.13 2.18 13.25
C ASP A 2 3.96 1.88 14.20
N LEU A 3 2.93 2.74 14.29
CA LEU A 3 1.78 2.52 15.19
C LEU A 3 1.03 1.22 14.87
N VAL A 4 0.80 0.96 13.58
CA VAL A 4 0.06 -0.24 13.14
C VAL A 4 0.90 -1.49 13.35
N LEU A 5 2.20 -1.44 13.06
CA LEU A 5 3.12 -2.56 13.27
C LEU A 5 3.24 -2.89 14.76
N ASN A 6 3.46 -1.89 15.61
CA ASN A 6 3.54 -2.06 17.06
C ASN A 6 2.24 -2.62 17.65
N PHE A 7 1.09 -2.16 17.15
CA PHE A 7 -0.20 -2.71 17.54
C PHE A 7 -0.32 -4.20 17.14
N ALA A 8 0.03 -4.52 15.88
CA ALA A 8 0.00 -5.89 15.38
C ALA A 8 0.98 -6.81 16.13
N ASP A 9 2.18 -6.33 16.44
CA ASP A 9 3.18 -7.08 17.21
C ASP A 9 2.69 -7.36 18.63
N SER A 10 2.26 -6.33 19.37
CA SER A 10 1.83 -6.47 20.76
C SER A 10 0.58 -7.33 20.93
N HIS A 11 -0.40 -7.25 20.01
CA HIS A 11 -1.69 -7.92 20.18
C HIS A 11 -1.80 -9.25 19.42
N PHE A 12 -0.99 -9.48 18.39
CA PHE A 12 -1.14 -10.63 17.51
C PHE A 12 0.17 -11.37 17.24
N PHE A 13 1.20 -10.70 16.72
CA PHE A 13 2.39 -11.42 16.28
C PHE A 13 3.26 -11.94 17.44
N THR A 14 3.55 -11.13 18.46
CA THR A 14 4.34 -11.57 19.64
C THR A 14 3.64 -12.67 20.44
N PRO A 15 2.32 -12.59 20.72
CA PRO A 15 1.68 -13.61 21.54
C PRO A 15 1.41 -14.93 20.81
N TYR A 16 1.20 -14.91 19.49
CA TYR A 16 0.66 -16.07 18.76
C TYR A 16 1.50 -16.57 17.57
N VAL A 17 2.40 -15.76 17.02
CA VAL A 17 3.09 -16.07 15.75
C VAL A 17 4.59 -16.25 15.95
N TYR A 18 5.25 -15.26 16.54
CA TYR A 18 6.70 -15.27 16.72
C TYR A 18 7.10 -15.82 18.09
N PRO A 19 8.22 -16.56 18.18
CA PRO A 19 8.74 -17.01 19.46
C PRO A 19 9.24 -15.81 20.27
N THR A 20 9.17 -15.92 21.60
CA THR A 20 9.67 -14.89 22.52
C THR A 20 11.16 -14.57 22.36
N SER A 21 11.92 -15.46 21.71
CA SER A 21 13.34 -15.28 21.40
C SER A 21 13.61 -14.38 20.19
N TRP A 22 12.61 -13.98 19.42
CA TRP A 22 12.77 -13.13 18.23
C TRP A 22 12.30 -11.70 18.52
N PRO A 23 13.21 -10.74 18.73
CA PRO A 23 12.85 -9.37 19.14
C PRO A 23 12.02 -8.60 18.10
N GLU A 24 11.16 -7.69 18.57
CA GLU A 24 10.26 -6.83 17.75
C GLU A 24 11.02 -5.80 16.89
N ASP A 25 12.23 -5.42 17.30
CA ASP A 25 13.08 -4.44 16.61
C ASP A 25 13.96 -5.06 15.51
N GLU A 26 13.90 -6.38 15.34
CA GLU A 26 14.70 -7.10 14.37
C GLU A 26 14.22 -6.83 12.92
N PRO A 27 15.11 -6.40 12.00
CA PRO A 27 14.72 -5.98 10.65
C PRO A 27 13.89 -6.99 9.85
N LEU A 28 14.25 -8.28 9.85
CA LEU A 28 13.52 -9.27 9.06
C LEU A 28 12.12 -9.47 9.62
N ARG A 29 11.95 -9.53 10.94
CA ARG A 29 10.64 -9.58 11.59
C ARG A 29 9.77 -8.38 11.19
N GLN A 30 10.32 -7.17 11.24
CA GLN A 30 9.60 -5.95 10.86
C GLN A 30 9.17 -5.98 9.39
N ILE A 31 10.06 -6.38 8.48
CA ILE A 31 9.76 -6.48 7.04
C ILE A 31 8.64 -7.51 6.78
N ILE A 32 8.71 -8.68 7.41
CA ILE A 32 7.68 -9.72 7.28
C ILE A 32 6.34 -9.23 7.84
N GLY A 33 6.34 -8.63 9.04
CA GLY A 33 5.15 -8.05 9.65
C GLY A 33 4.51 -6.98 8.77
N LEU A 34 5.32 -6.06 8.23
CA LEU A 34 4.88 -5.01 7.31
C LEU A 34 4.30 -5.59 6.02
N LEU A 35 4.91 -6.62 5.42
CA LEU A 35 4.38 -7.31 4.25
C LEU A 35 3.00 -7.91 4.53
N VAL A 36 2.84 -8.62 5.64
CA VAL A 36 1.58 -9.26 6.01
C VAL A 36 0.49 -8.21 6.24
N VAL A 37 0.75 -7.22 7.11
CA VAL A 37 -0.23 -6.19 7.46
C VAL A 37 -0.63 -5.37 6.23
N THR A 38 0.34 -4.99 5.40
CA THR A 38 0.08 -4.16 4.22
C THR A 38 -0.74 -4.91 3.17
N ASN A 39 -0.40 -6.17 2.88
CA ASN A 39 -1.14 -6.97 1.90
C ASN A 39 -2.54 -7.33 2.39
N LEU A 40 -2.70 -7.66 3.68
CA LEU A 40 -4.01 -7.95 4.25
C LEU A 40 -4.89 -6.71 4.26
N GLY A 41 -4.36 -5.56 4.69
CA GLY A 41 -5.07 -4.28 4.65
C GLY A 41 -5.49 -3.90 3.23
N ALA A 42 -4.58 -4.03 2.26
CA ALA A 42 -4.88 -3.77 0.86
C ALA A 42 -5.96 -4.70 0.31
N ALA A 43 -5.91 -6.00 0.63
CA ALA A 43 -6.93 -6.96 0.19
C ALA A 43 -8.31 -6.65 0.80
N ILE A 44 -8.37 -6.32 2.10
CA ILE A 44 -9.63 -5.96 2.78
C ILE A 44 -10.22 -4.69 2.16
N LEU A 45 -9.42 -3.65 1.97
CA LEU A 45 -9.87 -2.40 1.37
C LEU A 45 -10.34 -2.62 -0.07
N TYR A 46 -9.57 -3.33 -0.88
CA TYR A 46 -9.90 -3.60 -2.28
C TYR A 46 -11.17 -4.42 -2.42
N LEU A 47 -11.27 -5.57 -1.71
CA LEU A 47 -12.45 -6.43 -1.80
C LEU A 47 -13.67 -5.81 -1.13
N GLY A 48 -13.49 -5.11 0.00
CA GLY A 48 -14.58 -4.45 0.71
C GLY A 48 -15.18 -3.31 -0.10
N LEU A 49 -14.36 -2.32 -0.49
CA LEU A 49 -14.83 -1.20 -1.30
C LEU A 49 -15.25 -1.65 -2.70
N GLY A 50 -14.54 -2.62 -3.28
CA GLY A 50 -14.89 -3.24 -4.55
C GLY A 50 -16.25 -3.93 -4.51
N ALA A 51 -16.56 -4.68 -3.44
CA ALA A 51 -17.86 -5.30 -3.25
C ALA A 51 -18.97 -4.24 -3.08
N LEU A 52 -18.74 -3.21 -2.27
CA LEU A 52 -19.70 -2.10 -2.13
C LEU A 52 -19.96 -1.41 -3.46
N SER A 53 -18.90 -1.10 -4.22
CA SER A 53 -19.04 -0.51 -5.56
C SER A 53 -19.79 -1.43 -6.50
N TYR A 54 -19.46 -2.73 -6.51
CA TYR A 54 -20.12 -3.72 -7.36
C TYR A 54 -21.61 -3.82 -7.08
N TYR A 55 -22.04 -3.88 -5.82
CA TYR A 55 -23.46 -4.04 -5.49
C TYR A 55 -24.26 -2.75 -5.57
N PHE A 56 -23.69 -1.60 -5.21
CA PHE A 56 -24.45 -0.36 -5.03
C PHE A 56 -24.25 0.67 -6.14
N ILE A 57 -23.13 0.64 -6.87
CA ILE A 57 -22.77 1.69 -7.84
C ILE A 57 -22.68 1.15 -9.26
N PHE A 58 -22.20 -0.08 -9.43
CA PHE A 58 -21.91 -0.65 -10.74
C PHE A 58 -23.18 -0.98 -11.54
N ASP A 59 -23.25 -0.49 -12.76
CA ASP A 59 -24.31 -0.85 -13.71
C ASP A 59 -24.06 -2.25 -14.29
N HIS A 60 -24.84 -3.21 -13.82
CA HIS A 60 -24.76 -4.60 -14.27
C HIS A 60 -25.21 -4.78 -15.73
N SER A 61 -25.87 -3.78 -16.35
CA SER A 61 -26.19 -3.81 -17.78
C SER A 61 -24.93 -3.91 -18.66
N LEU A 62 -23.79 -3.37 -18.18
CA LEU A 62 -22.49 -3.42 -18.86
C LEU A 62 -21.98 -4.85 -19.04
N MET A 63 -22.44 -5.81 -18.23
CA MET A 63 -22.05 -7.22 -18.37
C MET A 63 -22.58 -7.86 -19.66
N LYS A 64 -23.53 -7.22 -20.36
CA LYS A 64 -24.06 -7.67 -21.65
C LYS A 64 -23.25 -7.15 -22.84
N HIS A 65 -22.29 -6.26 -22.60
CA HIS A 65 -21.49 -5.67 -23.67
C HIS A 65 -20.64 -6.76 -24.36
N PRO A 66 -20.50 -6.74 -25.70
CA PRO A 66 -19.77 -7.77 -26.44
C PRO A 66 -18.28 -7.91 -26.05
N GLN A 67 -17.70 -6.88 -25.43
CA GLN A 67 -16.32 -6.92 -24.94
C GLN A 67 -16.21 -7.34 -23.46
N PHE A 68 -17.33 -7.62 -22.79
CA PHE A 68 -17.31 -8.14 -21.42
C PHE A 68 -16.80 -9.57 -21.44
N LEU A 69 -15.70 -9.81 -20.73
CA LEU A 69 -14.99 -11.08 -20.79
C LEU A 69 -15.71 -12.14 -19.95
N GLU A 70 -15.54 -13.40 -20.34
CA GLU A 70 -16.06 -14.51 -19.55
C GLU A 70 -15.43 -14.52 -18.14
N ASN A 71 -16.28 -14.64 -17.12
CA ASN A 71 -15.88 -14.59 -15.71
C ASN A 71 -15.06 -13.34 -15.34
N GLN A 72 -15.28 -12.20 -16.01
CA GLN A 72 -14.47 -11.00 -15.86
C GLN A 72 -14.30 -10.56 -14.40
N VAL A 73 -15.37 -10.52 -13.60
CA VAL A 73 -15.30 -10.16 -12.17
C VAL A 73 -14.34 -11.07 -11.40
N ARG A 74 -14.41 -12.39 -11.61
CA ARG A 74 -13.50 -13.35 -10.97
C ARG A 74 -12.06 -13.16 -11.45
N ARG A 75 -11.86 -12.84 -12.73
CA ARG A 75 -10.53 -12.57 -13.30
C ARG A 75 -9.92 -11.32 -12.70
N GLU A 76 -10.69 -10.25 -12.58
CA GLU A 76 -10.25 -8.99 -11.96
C GLU A 76 -9.84 -9.21 -10.50
N ILE A 77 -10.67 -9.90 -9.71
CA ILE A 77 -10.34 -10.28 -8.33
C ILE A 77 -9.04 -11.10 -8.27
N LYS A 78 -8.92 -12.12 -9.13
CA LYS A 78 -7.71 -12.95 -9.19
C LYS A 78 -6.48 -12.10 -9.50
N TYR A 79 -6.52 -11.28 -10.55
CA TYR A 79 -5.38 -10.47 -10.95
C TYR A 79 -4.98 -9.48 -9.86
N ALA A 80 -5.95 -8.80 -9.24
CA ALA A 80 -5.70 -7.89 -8.13
C ALA A 80 -5.02 -8.62 -6.96
N LEU A 81 -5.59 -9.72 -6.46
CA LEU A 81 -5.03 -10.43 -5.32
C LEU A 81 -3.65 -11.05 -5.62
N THR A 82 -3.39 -11.47 -6.87
CA THR A 82 -2.07 -11.97 -7.25
C THR A 82 -1.03 -10.86 -7.46
N SER A 83 -1.44 -9.63 -7.79
CA SER A 83 -0.52 -8.52 -8.02
C SER A 83 -0.14 -7.79 -6.73
N LEU A 84 -1.04 -7.76 -5.73
CA LEU A 84 -0.84 -7.08 -4.44
C LEU A 84 0.53 -7.39 -3.79
N PRO A 85 0.98 -8.66 -3.65
CA PRO A 85 2.26 -8.96 -3.03
C PRO A 85 3.44 -8.31 -3.76
N TRP A 86 3.42 -8.33 -5.09
CA TRP A 86 4.50 -7.79 -5.92
C TRP A 86 4.58 -6.27 -5.85
N ILE A 87 3.43 -5.59 -5.95
CA ILE A 87 3.39 -4.13 -5.90
C ILE A 87 3.63 -3.58 -4.50
N SER A 88 3.39 -4.39 -3.46
CA SER A 88 3.61 -3.99 -2.06
C SER A 88 5.08 -3.89 -1.67
N ILE A 89 5.99 -4.57 -2.37
CA ILE A 89 7.44 -4.60 -2.06
C ILE A 89 8.04 -3.18 -1.94
N PRO A 90 7.94 -2.30 -2.96
CA PRO A 90 8.48 -0.94 -2.86
C PRO A 90 7.82 -0.12 -1.75
N THR A 91 6.51 -0.32 -1.52
CA THR A 91 5.79 0.35 -0.43
C THR A 91 6.31 -0.09 0.94
N VAL A 92 6.51 -1.40 1.14
CA VAL A 92 7.07 -1.93 2.39
C VAL A 92 8.51 -1.47 2.59
N ALA A 93 9.31 -1.33 1.54
CA ALA A 93 10.65 -0.76 1.66
C ALA A 93 10.61 0.68 2.23
N LEU A 94 9.65 1.51 1.78
CA LEU A 94 9.43 2.85 2.33
C LEU A 94 8.91 2.81 3.77
N PHE A 95 7.95 1.95 4.08
CA PHE A 95 7.44 1.76 5.44
C PHE A 95 8.50 1.26 6.41
N PHE A 96 9.38 0.38 5.96
CA PHE A 96 10.50 -0.06 6.76
C PHE A 96 11.43 1.12 7.05
N ALA A 97 11.80 1.92 6.04
CA ALA A 97 12.60 3.13 6.26
C ALA A 97 11.92 4.11 7.24
N GLU A 98 10.60 4.27 7.15
CA GLU A 98 9.79 5.05 8.08
C GLU A 98 9.90 4.52 9.52
N VAL A 99 9.69 3.22 9.74
CA VAL A 99 9.80 2.56 11.06
C VAL A 99 11.22 2.68 11.63
N ARG A 100 12.25 2.76 10.77
CA ARG A 100 13.63 3.02 11.18
C ARG A 100 13.93 4.50 11.46
N GLY A 101 12.94 5.38 11.39
CA GLY A 101 13.07 6.81 11.71
C GLY A 101 13.59 7.69 10.57
N TYR A 102 13.69 7.16 9.34
CA TYR A 102 14.18 7.95 8.20
C TYR A 102 13.12 8.90 7.61
N SER A 103 11.86 8.74 7.98
CA SER A 103 10.74 9.54 7.43
C SER A 103 10.74 11.00 7.89
N LYS A 104 11.32 11.30 9.07
CA LYS A 104 11.29 12.62 9.70
C LYS A 104 9.88 13.21 9.76
N LEU A 105 8.90 12.38 10.15
CA LEU A 105 7.55 12.84 10.44
C LEU A 105 7.53 13.54 11.80
N TYR A 106 6.73 14.60 11.89
CA TYR A 106 6.59 15.41 13.10
C TYR A 106 5.11 15.50 13.46
N ASP A 107 4.79 15.44 14.75
CA ASP A 107 3.40 15.54 15.22
C ASP A 107 2.90 16.98 15.18
N ASN A 108 3.81 17.95 15.34
CA ASN A 108 3.50 19.37 15.31
C ASN A 108 4.37 20.14 14.31
N VAL A 109 3.80 21.17 13.69
CA VAL A 109 4.53 22.05 12.76
C VAL A 109 5.71 22.74 13.43
N SER A 110 5.60 23.04 14.73
CA SER A 110 6.65 23.67 15.53
C SER A 110 7.91 22.80 15.72
N GLU A 111 7.79 21.48 15.54
CA GLU A 111 8.92 20.54 15.67
C GLU A 111 9.73 20.45 14.36
N SER A 112 9.11 20.82 13.23
CA SER A 112 9.79 20.87 11.94
C SER A 112 10.79 22.04 11.89
N PRO A 113 12.07 21.80 11.49
CA PRO A 113 13.06 22.87 11.35
C PRO A 113 12.65 24.02 10.44
N LEU A 114 11.72 23.76 9.51
CA LEU A 114 11.23 24.72 8.52
C LEU A 114 9.82 25.23 8.83
N GLY A 115 9.18 24.76 9.91
CA GLY A 115 7.85 25.20 10.34
C GLY A 115 6.79 25.18 9.23
N TRP A 116 5.92 26.20 9.22
CA TRP A 116 4.86 26.37 8.24
C TRP A 116 5.35 26.44 6.78
N PRO A 117 6.43 27.18 6.43
CA PRO A 117 7.00 27.14 5.09
C PRO A 117 7.39 25.74 4.64
N GLY A 118 8.01 24.96 5.54
CA GLY A 118 8.38 23.57 5.28
C GLY A 118 7.17 22.69 4.99
N LEU A 119 6.09 22.84 5.77
CA LEU A 119 4.84 22.11 5.56
C LEU A 119 4.26 22.41 4.16
N ILE A 120 4.12 23.69 3.81
CA ILE A 120 3.58 24.09 2.50
C ILE A 120 4.45 23.55 1.37
N PHE A 121 5.77 23.70 1.48
CA PHE A 121 6.72 23.15 0.51
C PHE A 121 6.61 21.63 0.39
N SER A 122 6.44 20.92 1.51
CA SER A 122 6.28 19.46 1.52
C SER A 122 5.01 19.02 0.81
N MET A 123 3.91 19.76 0.92
CA MET A 123 2.65 19.47 0.22
C MET A 123 2.84 19.57 -1.30
N PHE A 124 3.44 20.66 -1.79
CA PHE A 124 3.72 20.82 -3.22
C PHE A 124 4.73 19.79 -3.72
N SER A 125 5.79 19.55 -2.94
CA SER A 125 6.82 18.56 -3.28
C SER A 125 6.23 17.16 -3.33
N PHE A 126 5.33 16.81 -2.41
CA PHE A 126 4.62 15.54 -2.39
C PHE A 126 3.80 15.36 -3.66
N LEU A 127 2.91 16.31 -3.98
CA LEU A 127 2.09 16.23 -5.19
C LEU A 127 2.95 16.12 -6.46
N PHE A 128 3.96 16.97 -6.58
CA PHE A 128 4.87 16.94 -7.72
C PHE A 128 5.60 15.59 -7.83
N PHE A 129 6.16 15.10 -6.71
CA PHE A 129 6.87 13.83 -6.68
C PHE A 129 5.94 12.66 -7.03
N THR A 130 4.78 12.56 -6.39
CA THR A 130 3.86 11.43 -6.62
C THR A 130 3.33 11.43 -8.04
N ASP A 131 2.92 12.57 -8.57
CA ASP A 131 2.33 12.66 -9.91
C ASP A 131 3.39 12.39 -10.98
N MET A 132 4.60 12.92 -10.82
CA MET A 132 5.69 12.62 -11.75
C MET A 132 6.11 11.15 -11.67
N CYS A 133 6.25 10.58 -10.48
CA CYS A 133 6.58 9.16 -10.31
C CYS A 133 5.53 8.25 -10.96
N ILE A 134 4.24 8.48 -10.69
CA ILE A 134 3.15 7.70 -11.29
C ILE A 134 3.16 7.85 -12.82
N TYR A 135 3.35 9.07 -13.34
CA TYR A 135 3.46 9.31 -14.78
C TYR A 135 4.60 8.48 -15.40
N TRP A 136 5.80 8.51 -14.82
CA TRP A 136 6.95 7.79 -15.36
C TRP A 136 6.79 6.28 -15.26
N ILE A 137 6.28 5.77 -14.13
CA ILE A 137 5.98 4.34 -13.96
C ILE A 137 4.95 3.90 -15.00
N HIS A 138 3.86 4.65 -15.16
CA HIS A 138 2.83 4.33 -16.14
C HIS A 138 3.36 4.37 -17.58
N ARG A 139 4.15 5.39 -17.93
CA ARG A 139 4.80 5.50 -19.25
C ARG A 139 5.76 4.35 -19.51
N PHE A 140 6.51 3.92 -18.49
CA PHE A 140 7.40 2.78 -18.59
C PHE A 140 6.63 1.47 -18.78
N LEU A 141 5.50 1.29 -18.10
CA LEU A 141 4.64 0.11 -18.28
C LEU A 141 4.04 0.01 -19.69
N HIS A 142 3.84 1.14 -20.38
CA HIS A 142 3.43 1.19 -21.80
C HIS A 142 4.58 1.07 -22.79
N HIS A 143 5.82 0.96 -22.31
CA HIS A 143 6.96 0.78 -23.20
C HIS A 143 6.84 -0.55 -23.95
N LYS A 144 7.10 -0.55 -25.27
CA LYS A 144 6.90 -1.71 -26.17
C LYS A 144 7.62 -3.01 -25.75
N LEU A 145 8.66 -2.90 -24.93
CA LEU A 145 9.40 -4.06 -24.41
C LEU A 145 8.68 -4.75 -23.24
N ILE A 146 7.77 -4.04 -22.57
CA ILE A 146 7.10 -4.46 -21.34
C ILE A 146 5.63 -4.71 -21.62
N TYR A 147 4.97 -3.78 -22.31
CA TYR A 147 3.61 -3.93 -22.78
C TYR A 147 3.59 -4.81 -24.04
N LYS A 148 3.06 -6.02 -23.91
CA LYS A 148 2.83 -6.96 -25.02
C LYS A 148 1.35 -7.04 -25.34
#